data_AF-N8XEI8-F1
#
_entry.id   AF-N8XEI8-F1
#
_cell.length_a   1.000
_cell.length_b   1.000
_cell.length_c   1.000
_cell.angle_alpha   90.00
_cell.angle_beta   90.00
_cell.angle_gamma   90.00
#
_symmetry.space_group_name_H-M   'P 1'
#
loop_
_entity.id
_entity.type
_entity.pdbx_description
1 polymer ?
#
loop_
_entity_poly.entity_id
_entity_poly.type
_entity_poly.pdbx_seq_one_letter_code
_entity_poly.pdbx_strand_id
1 'polypeptide(L)'
;MSQNNSYQKQQYQPPHANILKWWGEQQFEIQQAKAWQFGSLLFRLTRGIKEWRLEYHRPQYQHDYEQQWKMLSDTEFAMPHPAKIERYMFHKTNSTFHLMPRLADRSVVIKPVDPIYIPAGQRGTLYISTPLWIAGLVGGLTEPLFDIPIIQPKDTWFGKDPQHGEICYATSVDGRTDLNLLKPRAFRAVTPIEFHNTSQHQLRFDRMNVPVPALPLFYSESTGRLWTSQIKVHYEGAEHPARIRIENKTPTQAGEVIYVHPPRAPGSTLFNMFDSFF
;
A
#
# COMPACT_ATOMS: atom_id res chain seq x y z
N MET A 1 43.47 -18.84 34.67
CA MET A 1 42.93 -19.29 33.38
C MET A 1 41.47 -18.87 33.32
N SER A 2 41.22 -17.69 32.77
CA SER A 2 39.87 -17.11 32.68
C SER A 2 39.30 -17.43 31.30
N GLN A 3 38.29 -18.29 31.24
CA GLN A 3 37.59 -18.59 29.99
C GLN A 3 36.47 -17.55 29.77
N ASN A 4 36.66 -16.74 28.73
CA ASN A 4 35.67 -15.83 28.17
C ASN A 4 34.52 -16.62 27.54
N ASN A 5 33.32 -16.48 28.09
CA ASN A 5 32.09 -16.87 27.41
C ASN A 5 31.59 -15.68 26.56
N SER A 6 32.00 -15.65 25.30
CA SER A 6 31.44 -14.75 24.29
C SER A 6 30.08 -15.28 23.85
N TYR A 7 29.01 -14.71 24.39
CA TYR A 7 27.66 -14.88 23.87
C TYR A 7 27.57 -14.26 22.47
N GLN A 8 27.63 -15.09 21.43
CA GLN A 8 27.25 -14.68 20.08
C GLN A 8 25.75 -14.38 20.08
N LYS A 9 25.39 -13.10 19.92
CA LYS A 9 24.02 -12.69 19.58
C LYS A 9 23.71 -13.25 18.19
N GLN A 10 22.98 -14.36 18.13
CA GLN A 10 22.31 -14.79 16.90
C GLN A 10 21.34 -13.68 16.49
N GLN A 11 21.68 -12.95 15.43
CA GLN A 11 20.74 -12.05 14.76
C GLN A 11 19.62 -12.90 14.18
N TYR A 12 18.45 -12.83 14.78
CA TYR A 12 17.23 -13.39 14.24
C TYR A 12 16.88 -12.64 12.95
N GLN A 13 17.19 -13.22 11.79
CA GLN A 13 16.65 -12.78 10.50
C GLN A 13 15.28 -13.44 10.32
N PRO A 14 14.17 -12.68 10.28
CA PRO A 14 12.87 -13.29 10.02
C PRO A 14 12.87 -13.89 8.60
N PRO A 15 12.35 -15.12 8.41
CA PRO A 15 12.38 -15.85 7.13
C PRO A 15 11.54 -15.22 5.99
N HIS A 16 11.06 -13.98 6.16
CA HIS A 16 10.13 -13.30 5.25
C HIS A 16 10.72 -12.09 4.51
N ALA A 17 11.93 -11.63 4.84
CA ALA A 17 12.47 -10.36 4.34
C ALA A 17 12.53 -10.28 2.79
N ASN A 18 12.79 -11.39 2.10
CA ASN A 18 12.80 -11.44 0.63
C ASN A 18 11.44 -11.76 -0.02
N ILE A 19 10.45 -12.24 0.74
CA ILE A 19 9.15 -12.66 0.17
C ILE A 19 8.23 -11.45 -0.06
N LEU A 20 8.45 -10.34 0.65
CA LEU A 20 7.57 -9.17 0.55
C LEU A 20 8.05 -8.15 -0.49
N LYS A 21 9.35 -8.12 -0.81
CA LYS A 21 9.97 -7.14 -1.72
C LYS A 21 9.94 -7.63 -3.17
N TRP A 22 8.85 -7.34 -3.87
CA TRP A 22 8.64 -7.72 -5.28
C TRP A 22 9.08 -6.66 -6.31
N TRP A 23 9.44 -5.48 -5.84
CA TRP A 23 9.77 -4.31 -6.64
C TRP A 23 11.27 -4.04 -6.66
N GLY A 24 11.69 -3.17 -7.58
CA GLY A 24 13.07 -2.74 -7.73
C GLY A 24 13.49 -2.65 -9.20
N GLU A 25 14.78 -2.44 -9.38
CA GLU A 25 15.40 -2.38 -10.69
C GLU A 25 15.40 -3.76 -11.39
N GLN A 26 15.10 -3.76 -12.68
CA GLN A 26 15.14 -4.92 -13.55
C GLN A 26 15.99 -4.59 -14.78
N GLN A 27 16.97 -5.45 -15.05
CA GLN A 27 17.77 -5.38 -16.28
C GLN A 27 17.14 -6.24 -17.38
N PHE A 28 17.14 -5.75 -18.60
CA PHE A 28 16.56 -6.40 -19.77
C PHE A 28 17.51 -6.35 -20.97
N GLU A 29 17.69 -7.48 -21.64
CA GLU A 29 18.23 -7.52 -22.99
C GLU A 29 17.19 -7.10 -24.03
N ILE A 30 17.65 -6.77 -25.24
CA ILE A 30 16.76 -6.47 -26.37
C ILE A 30 15.96 -7.73 -26.74
N GLN A 31 14.65 -7.56 -26.92
CA GLN A 31 13.62 -8.60 -27.10
C GLN A 31 13.43 -9.54 -25.90
N GLN A 32 14.05 -9.27 -24.75
CA GLN A 32 13.82 -10.07 -23.56
C GLN A 32 12.45 -9.75 -22.95
N ALA A 33 11.70 -10.81 -22.65
CA ALA A 33 10.53 -10.75 -21.79
C ALA A 33 10.90 -11.17 -20.36
N LYS A 34 10.27 -10.53 -19.38
CA LYS A 34 10.20 -11.01 -18.00
C LYS A 34 8.74 -11.05 -17.57
N ALA A 35 8.38 -12.06 -16.79
CA ALA A 35 7.01 -12.24 -16.34
C ALA A 35 6.92 -12.53 -14.85
N TRP A 36 5.80 -12.13 -14.27
CA TRP A 36 5.51 -12.23 -12.86
C TRP A 36 4.05 -12.64 -12.67
N GLN A 37 3.82 -13.33 -11.57
CA GLN A 37 2.50 -13.51 -10.99
C GLN A 37 2.46 -12.72 -9.68
N PHE A 38 1.55 -11.75 -9.56
CA PHE A 38 1.29 -11.00 -8.34
C PHE A 38 -0.13 -11.33 -7.85
N GLY A 39 -0.24 -12.30 -6.93
CA GLY A 39 -1.53 -12.88 -6.58
C GLY A 39 -2.16 -13.53 -7.80
N SER A 40 -3.33 -13.01 -8.20
CA SER A 40 -4.05 -13.42 -9.41
C SER A 40 -3.65 -12.63 -10.67
N LEU A 41 -2.87 -11.55 -10.56
CA LEU A 41 -2.41 -10.76 -11.70
C LEU A 41 -1.24 -11.46 -12.40
N LEU A 42 -1.41 -11.82 -13.67
CA LEU A 42 -0.30 -12.20 -14.55
C LEU A 42 0.19 -10.96 -15.28
N PHE A 43 1.50 -10.75 -15.27
CA PHE A 43 2.13 -9.53 -15.76
C PHE A 43 3.40 -9.91 -16.55
N ARG A 44 3.54 -9.39 -17.77
CA ARG A 44 4.72 -9.57 -18.63
C ARG A 44 5.17 -8.23 -19.18
N LEU A 45 6.47 -7.97 -19.09
CA LEU A 45 7.11 -6.81 -19.65
C LEU A 45 8.18 -7.25 -20.64
N THR A 46 8.15 -6.69 -21.85
CA THR A 46 9.10 -7.01 -22.92
C THR A 46 9.78 -5.75 -23.42
N ARG A 47 11.12 -5.81 -23.52
CA ARG A 47 11.93 -4.71 -24.06
C ARG A 47 12.12 -4.88 -25.57
N GLY A 48 11.59 -3.96 -26.37
CA GLY A 48 11.99 -3.79 -27.77
C GLY A 48 13.10 -2.75 -27.92
N ILE A 49 13.66 -2.59 -29.13
CA ILE A 49 14.66 -1.54 -29.43
C ILE A 49 14.06 -0.14 -29.26
N LYS A 50 12.82 0.04 -29.70
CA LYS A 50 12.11 1.33 -29.76
C LYS A 50 10.80 1.32 -28.97
N GLU A 51 10.56 0.30 -28.17
CA GLU A 51 9.34 0.25 -27.36
C GLU A 51 9.48 -0.62 -26.13
N TRP A 52 8.68 -0.33 -25.12
CA TRP A 52 8.34 -1.28 -24.06
C TRP A 52 6.92 -1.80 -24.29
N ARG A 53 6.73 -3.10 -24.15
CA ARG A 53 5.42 -3.74 -24.24
C ARG A 53 5.05 -4.32 -22.89
N LEU A 54 3.96 -3.82 -22.31
CA LEU A 54 3.32 -4.38 -21.13
C LEU A 54 2.15 -5.24 -21.58
N GLU A 55 2.09 -6.47 -21.07
CA GLU A 55 0.93 -7.35 -21.20
C GLU A 55 0.51 -7.84 -19.82
N TYR A 56 -0.78 -7.79 -19.50
CA TYR A 56 -1.26 -8.35 -18.24
C TYR A 56 -2.66 -8.91 -18.34
N HIS A 57 -2.92 -9.95 -17.56
CA HIS A 57 -4.23 -10.54 -17.37
C HIS A 57 -4.63 -10.42 -15.90
N ARG A 58 -5.82 -9.89 -15.67
CA ARG A 58 -6.45 -9.81 -14.36
C ARG A 58 -7.77 -10.60 -14.41
N PRO A 59 -7.91 -11.66 -13.61
CA PRO A 59 -9.18 -12.37 -13.47
C PRO A 59 -10.29 -11.44 -12.95
N GLN A 60 -11.53 -11.71 -13.35
CA GLN A 60 -12.70 -10.95 -12.89
C GLN A 60 -12.89 -11.03 -11.37
N TYR A 61 -12.60 -12.20 -10.80
CA TYR A 61 -12.67 -12.44 -9.36
C TYR A 61 -11.25 -12.51 -8.79
N GLN A 62 -10.96 -11.61 -7.86
CA GLN A 62 -9.71 -11.58 -7.12
C GLN A 62 -10.02 -11.61 -5.62
N HIS A 63 -9.08 -12.09 -4.84
CA HIS A 63 -9.25 -12.16 -3.39
C HIS A 63 -8.13 -11.40 -2.66
N ASP A 64 -8.51 -10.60 -1.67
CA ASP A 64 -7.58 -9.79 -0.88
C ASP A 64 -6.51 -10.60 -0.11
N TYR A 65 -6.69 -11.91 0.04
CA TYR A 65 -5.70 -12.80 0.66
C TYR A 65 -4.60 -13.27 -0.29
N GLU A 66 -4.71 -13.03 -1.60
CA GLU A 66 -3.75 -13.41 -2.63
C GLU A 66 -2.50 -12.51 -2.58
N GLN A 67 -1.73 -12.61 -1.50
CA GLN A 67 -0.64 -11.68 -1.14
C GLN A 67 0.75 -12.23 -1.48
N GLN A 68 0.82 -13.27 -2.32
CA GLN A 68 2.05 -13.92 -2.75
C GLN A 68 2.41 -13.49 -4.16
N TRP A 69 3.70 -13.44 -4.47
CA TRP A 69 4.19 -13.20 -5.81
C TRP A 69 5.31 -14.18 -6.18
N LYS A 70 5.55 -14.31 -7.48
CA LYS A 70 6.73 -15.01 -8.01
C LYS A 70 7.08 -14.47 -9.39
N MET A 71 8.36 -14.51 -9.73
CA MET A 71 8.80 -14.41 -11.11
C MET A 71 8.52 -15.73 -11.83
N LEU A 72 8.04 -15.67 -13.07
CA LEU A 72 7.74 -16.84 -13.88
C LEU A 72 8.97 -17.19 -14.72
N SER A 73 9.36 -18.46 -14.71
CA SER A 73 10.47 -18.97 -15.54
C SER A 73 10.05 -19.08 -17.01
N ASP A 74 8.80 -19.46 -17.26
CA ASP A 74 8.20 -19.40 -18.58
C ASP A 74 7.69 -17.98 -18.83
N THR A 75 8.25 -17.33 -19.85
CA THR A 75 7.88 -15.98 -20.29
C THR A 75 7.09 -15.98 -21.59
N GLU A 76 7.04 -17.11 -22.29
CA GLU A 76 6.37 -17.32 -23.57
C GLU A 76 4.98 -17.94 -23.42
N PHE A 77 4.50 -18.12 -22.18
CA PHE A 77 3.15 -18.60 -21.92
C PHE A 77 2.08 -17.76 -22.64
N ALA A 78 1.03 -18.45 -23.07
CA ALA A 78 -0.14 -17.80 -23.63
C ALA A 78 -0.86 -17.00 -22.52
N MET A 79 -0.90 -15.67 -22.69
CA MET A 79 -1.60 -14.79 -21.75
C MET A 79 -3.10 -15.12 -21.75
N PRO A 80 -3.73 -15.39 -20.58
CA PRO A 80 -5.16 -15.67 -20.54
C PRO A 80 -5.99 -14.47 -21.00
N HIS A 81 -7.18 -14.76 -21.53
CA HIS A 81 -8.12 -13.73 -21.99
C HIS A 81 -9.12 -13.35 -20.89
N PRO A 82 -9.50 -12.06 -20.77
CA PRO A 82 -9.00 -10.94 -21.55
C PRO A 82 -7.59 -10.51 -21.10
N ALA A 83 -6.68 -10.33 -22.05
CA ALA A 83 -5.37 -9.72 -21.82
C ALA A 83 -5.43 -8.24 -22.20
N LYS A 84 -4.79 -7.39 -21.39
CA LYS A 84 -4.55 -5.99 -21.74
C LYS A 84 -3.13 -5.85 -22.26
N ILE A 85 -2.98 -5.07 -23.32
CA ILE A 85 -1.69 -4.82 -23.98
C ILE A 85 -1.51 -3.31 -24.09
N GLU A 86 -0.37 -2.82 -23.60
CA GLU A 86 0.03 -1.42 -23.68
C GLU A 86 1.43 -1.35 -24.31
N ARG A 87 1.61 -0.43 -25.25
CA ARG A 87 2.88 -0.24 -25.97
C ARG A 87 3.35 1.20 -25.80
N TYR A 88 4.58 1.34 -25.33
CA TYR A 88 5.20 2.62 -25.04
C TYR A 88 6.35 2.84 -26.00
N MET A 89 6.23 3.79 -26.92
CA MET A 89 7.24 4.07 -27.94
C MET A 89 8.37 4.94 -27.40
N PHE A 90 9.59 4.63 -27.82
CA PHE A 90 10.83 5.33 -27.49
C PHE A 90 11.68 5.50 -28.74
N HIS A 91 12.50 6.54 -28.80
CA HIS A 91 13.54 6.62 -29.84
C HIS A 91 14.54 5.46 -29.72
N LYS A 92 14.95 5.15 -28.48
CA LYS A 92 15.76 4.00 -28.08
C LYS A 92 15.42 3.65 -26.62
N THR A 93 15.21 2.37 -26.31
CA THR A 93 14.98 1.93 -24.93
C THR A 93 16.28 1.75 -24.15
N ASN A 94 16.24 2.02 -22.84
CA ASN A 94 17.31 1.69 -21.90
C ASN A 94 17.17 0.24 -21.42
N SER A 95 18.26 -0.39 -20.95
CA SER A 95 18.23 -1.77 -20.41
C SER A 95 17.58 -1.89 -19.05
N THR A 96 17.46 -0.76 -18.36
CA THR A 96 16.98 -0.70 -16.99
C THR A 96 15.53 -0.27 -16.95
N PHE A 97 14.73 -1.02 -16.18
CA PHE A 97 13.33 -0.73 -15.90
C PHE A 97 13.07 -0.88 -14.41
N HIS A 98 12.41 0.10 -13.80
CA HIS A 98 12.11 0.06 -12.37
C HIS A 98 10.64 -0.31 -12.16
N LEU A 99 10.39 -1.43 -11.51
CA LEU A 99 9.08 -1.73 -10.94
C LEU A 99 9.04 -1.09 -9.55
N MET A 100 8.01 -0.31 -9.26
CA MET A 100 7.87 0.42 -8.01
C MET A 100 6.48 0.19 -7.39
N PRO A 101 6.38 0.07 -6.06
CA PRO A 101 5.10 0.08 -5.38
C PRO A 101 4.61 1.53 -5.28
N ARG A 102 3.32 1.73 -5.52
CA ARG A 102 2.64 3.00 -5.21
C ARG A 102 1.40 2.72 -4.39
N LEU A 103 1.00 3.69 -3.58
CA LEU A 103 -0.29 3.63 -2.88
C LEU A 103 -1.46 3.75 -3.86
N ALA A 104 -2.70 3.52 -3.41
CA ALA A 104 -3.90 3.75 -4.22
C ALA A 104 -4.00 5.20 -4.71
N ASP A 105 -4.56 5.38 -5.90
CA ASP A 105 -4.86 6.67 -6.52
C ASP A 105 -6.14 7.34 -6.00
N ARG A 106 -6.93 6.63 -5.16
CA ARG A 106 -8.08 7.18 -4.44
C ARG A 106 -8.03 6.85 -2.96
N SER A 107 -8.79 7.60 -2.18
CA SER A 107 -8.98 7.32 -0.76
C SER A 107 -9.59 5.93 -0.55
N VAL A 108 -9.30 5.35 0.60
CA VAL A 108 -9.66 3.96 0.91
C VAL A 108 -10.54 3.95 2.16
N VAL A 109 -11.77 3.49 1.98
CA VAL A 109 -12.70 3.26 3.07
C VAL A 109 -12.31 1.99 3.80
N ILE A 110 -12.02 2.16 5.09
CA ILE A 110 -11.77 1.09 6.03
C ILE A 110 -13.02 0.87 6.89
N LYS A 111 -13.35 -0.39 7.09
CA LYS A 111 -14.42 -0.83 7.98
C LYS A 111 -13.89 -1.99 8.83
N PRO A 112 -13.72 -1.80 10.15
CA PRO A 112 -13.48 -2.92 11.05
C PRO A 112 -14.56 -4.00 10.92
N VAL A 113 -14.20 -5.26 11.15
CA VAL A 113 -15.19 -6.35 11.20
C VAL A 113 -16.17 -6.10 12.35
N ASP A 114 -15.63 -5.79 13.52
CA ASP A 114 -16.37 -5.38 14.70
C ASP A 114 -16.07 -3.91 15.03
N PRO A 115 -17.08 -3.10 15.43
CA PRO A 115 -16.86 -1.71 15.83
C PRO A 115 -15.82 -1.59 16.93
N ILE A 116 -14.97 -0.57 16.84
CA ILE A 116 -13.96 -0.26 17.85
C ILE A 116 -14.48 0.90 18.69
N TYR A 117 -14.36 0.79 20.02
CA TYR A 117 -14.78 1.83 20.94
C TYR A 117 -13.56 2.41 21.66
N ILE A 118 -13.44 3.74 21.64
CA ILE A 118 -12.37 4.48 22.32
C ILE A 118 -13.04 5.28 23.45
N PRO A 119 -12.86 4.90 24.73
CA PRO A 119 -13.49 5.59 25.85
C PRO A 119 -13.07 7.06 25.97
N ALA A 120 -13.86 7.84 26.72
CA ALA A 120 -13.56 9.23 27.02
C ALA A 120 -12.16 9.37 27.67
N GLY A 121 -11.39 10.36 27.22
CA GLY A 121 -10.03 10.62 27.70
C GLY A 121 -8.97 9.61 27.24
N GLN A 122 -9.31 8.60 26.44
CA GLN A 122 -8.39 7.55 26.03
C GLN A 122 -7.80 7.78 24.64
N ARG A 123 -6.69 7.07 24.39
CA ARG A 123 -6.02 6.98 23.10
C ARG A 123 -5.79 5.53 22.70
N GLY A 124 -5.76 5.28 21.40
CA GLY A 124 -5.48 3.95 20.84
C GLY A 124 -4.91 4.03 19.44
N THR A 125 -4.03 3.10 19.09
CA THR A 125 -3.50 2.98 17.73
C THR A 125 -4.12 1.76 17.05
N LEU A 126 -4.62 1.96 15.84
CA LEU A 126 -5.07 0.92 14.93
C LEU A 126 -4.08 0.83 13.77
N TYR A 127 -3.48 -0.34 13.58
CA TYR A 127 -2.67 -0.65 12.41
C TYR A 127 -3.56 -1.30 11.35
N ILE A 128 -3.62 -0.65 10.19
CA ILE A 128 -4.34 -1.16 9.02
C ILE A 128 -3.37 -1.46 7.88
N SER A 129 -3.87 -2.08 6.82
CA SER A 129 -3.10 -2.33 5.60
C SER A 129 -3.79 -1.74 4.38
N THR A 130 -3.15 -0.80 3.69
CA THR A 130 -3.65 -0.10 2.50
C THR A 130 -3.11 -0.75 1.22
N PRO A 131 -3.93 -0.90 0.16
CA PRO A 131 -3.54 -1.62 -1.07
C PRO A 131 -2.45 -0.90 -1.87
N LEU A 132 -1.67 -1.69 -2.62
CA LEU A 132 -0.58 -1.23 -3.48
C LEU A 132 -0.84 -1.48 -4.97
N TRP A 133 -0.33 -0.53 -5.75
CA TRP A 133 -0.25 -0.51 -7.20
C TRP A 133 1.17 -0.86 -7.60
N ILE A 134 1.31 -1.39 -8.81
CA ILE A 134 2.58 -1.54 -9.49
C ILE A 134 2.71 -0.43 -10.54
N ALA A 135 3.80 0.31 -10.45
CA ALA A 135 4.18 1.34 -11.41
C ALA A 135 5.48 0.99 -12.11
N GLY A 136 5.57 1.32 -13.39
CA GLY A 136 6.76 1.10 -14.21
C GLY A 136 7.45 2.39 -14.57
N LEU A 137 8.68 2.60 -14.08
CA LEU A 137 9.47 3.79 -14.36
C LEU A 137 10.68 3.44 -15.24
N VAL A 138 10.97 4.32 -16.18
CA VAL A 138 12.16 4.24 -17.05
C VAL A 138 12.98 5.51 -16.85
N GLY A 139 14.30 5.36 -16.79
CA GLY A 139 15.21 6.51 -16.64
C GLY A 139 14.97 7.57 -17.70
N GLY A 140 14.91 8.84 -17.27
CA GLY A 140 14.62 10.00 -18.11
C GLY A 140 13.16 10.44 -18.13
N LEU A 141 12.23 9.67 -17.53
CA LEU A 141 10.84 10.05 -17.36
C LEU A 141 10.53 10.35 -15.89
N THR A 142 9.70 11.38 -15.65
CA THR A 142 9.21 11.74 -14.32
C THR A 142 7.95 10.96 -13.94
N GLU A 143 7.09 10.68 -14.93
CA GLU A 143 5.87 9.90 -14.75
C GLU A 143 6.10 8.43 -15.12
N PRO A 144 5.42 7.49 -14.43
CA PRO A 144 5.48 6.09 -14.80
C PRO A 144 4.79 5.82 -16.13
N LEU A 145 5.26 4.81 -16.86
CA LEU A 145 4.61 4.35 -18.08
C LEU A 145 3.23 3.77 -17.80
N PHE A 146 3.13 2.96 -16.75
CA PHE A 146 1.88 2.37 -16.28
C PHE A 146 1.80 2.46 -14.76
N ASP A 147 0.58 2.43 -14.24
CA ASP A 147 0.27 2.48 -12.81
C ASP A 147 -1.04 1.72 -12.57
N ILE A 148 -0.94 0.43 -12.23
CA ILE A 148 -2.10 -0.46 -12.17
C ILE A 148 -2.22 -1.12 -10.79
N PRO A 149 -3.44 -1.37 -10.28
CA PRO A 149 -3.61 -2.06 -9.02
C PRO A 149 -3.15 -3.51 -9.14
N ILE A 150 -2.46 -4.01 -8.11
CA ILE A 150 -2.05 -5.42 -8.05
C ILE A 150 -3.29 -6.30 -7.83
N ILE A 151 -4.05 -5.99 -6.78
CA ILE A 151 -5.39 -6.52 -6.53
C ILE A 151 -6.36 -5.36 -6.70
N GLN A 152 -7.31 -5.45 -7.64
CA GLN A 152 -8.27 -4.39 -7.92
C GLN A 152 -9.21 -4.22 -6.71
N PRO A 153 -9.17 -3.08 -5.99
CA PRO A 153 -10.15 -2.82 -4.95
C PRO A 153 -11.52 -2.53 -5.57
N LYS A 154 -12.57 -2.77 -4.78
CA LYS A 154 -13.95 -2.46 -5.20
C LYS A 154 -14.21 -0.97 -5.02
N ASP A 155 -14.91 -0.35 -5.94
CA ASP A 155 -15.39 1.02 -5.76
C ASP A 155 -16.47 1.07 -4.66
N THR A 156 -16.50 2.17 -3.91
CA THR A 156 -17.50 2.47 -2.90
C THR A 156 -17.73 3.97 -2.83
N TRP A 157 -18.88 4.37 -2.28
CA TRP A 157 -19.18 5.77 -2.00
C TRP A 157 -18.93 6.08 -0.53
N PHE A 158 -18.23 7.16 -0.24
CA PHE A 158 -18.11 7.72 1.10
C PHE A 158 -18.75 9.10 1.11
N GLY A 159 -19.77 9.29 1.91
CA GLY A 159 -20.55 10.52 1.98
C GLY A 159 -22.01 10.27 2.37
N LYS A 160 -22.66 11.29 2.93
CA LYS A 160 -24.08 11.21 3.34
C LYS A 160 -25.03 11.08 2.15
N ASP A 161 -24.69 11.70 1.03
CA ASP A 161 -25.49 11.73 -0.19
C ASP A 161 -24.58 11.91 -1.43
N PRO A 162 -25.13 11.78 -2.67
CA PRO A 162 -24.35 11.92 -3.91
C PRO A 162 -23.72 13.31 -4.14
N GLN A 163 -24.21 14.36 -3.51
CA GLN A 163 -23.67 15.73 -3.63
C GLN A 163 -22.56 15.99 -2.60
N HIS A 164 -22.59 15.27 -1.48
CA HIS A 164 -21.66 15.43 -0.35
C HIS A 164 -20.92 14.12 -0.06
N GLY A 165 -20.16 13.65 -1.04
CA GLY A 165 -19.32 12.47 -0.91
C GLY A 165 -18.27 12.35 -2.01
N GLU A 166 -17.53 11.26 -1.96
CA GLU A 166 -16.48 10.93 -2.94
C GLU A 166 -16.47 9.43 -3.26
N ILE A 167 -16.02 9.12 -4.47
CA ILE A 167 -15.75 7.75 -4.89
C ILE A 167 -14.42 7.31 -4.28
N CYS A 168 -14.49 6.27 -3.45
CA CYS A 168 -13.35 5.68 -2.79
C CYS A 168 -13.22 4.20 -3.17
N TYR A 169 -12.15 3.57 -2.71
CA TYR A 169 -12.03 2.13 -2.69
C TYR A 169 -12.50 1.53 -1.38
N ALA A 170 -13.26 0.45 -1.43
CA ALA A 170 -13.53 -0.40 -0.28
C ALA A 170 -12.44 -1.46 -0.15
N THR A 171 -11.95 -1.63 1.08
CA THR A 171 -11.15 -2.78 1.47
C THR A 171 -11.70 -3.35 2.76
N SER A 172 -11.84 -4.67 2.81
CA SER A 172 -11.94 -5.35 4.10
C SER A 172 -10.61 -5.17 4.82
N VAL A 173 -10.65 -4.75 6.09
CA VAL A 173 -9.44 -4.48 6.85
C VAL A 173 -9.36 -5.45 7.99
N ASP A 174 -8.23 -6.15 8.04
CA ASP A 174 -7.79 -6.87 9.23
C ASP A 174 -7.07 -5.87 10.13
N GLY A 175 -7.81 -4.90 10.66
CA GLY A 175 -7.27 -3.86 11.53
C GLY A 175 -6.87 -4.46 12.88
N ARG A 176 -5.66 -4.16 13.35
CA ARG A 176 -5.14 -4.70 14.63
C ARG A 176 -4.66 -3.58 15.53
N THR A 177 -4.98 -3.68 16.81
CA THR A 177 -4.44 -2.77 17.84
C THR A 177 -3.01 -3.13 18.24
N ASP A 178 -2.65 -4.42 18.11
CA ASP A 178 -1.27 -4.91 18.20
C ASP A 178 -0.71 -5.16 16.80
N LEU A 179 0.38 -4.47 16.48
CA LEU A 179 1.10 -4.61 15.22
C LEU A 179 1.58 -6.05 14.96
N ASN A 180 1.94 -6.79 16.01
CA ASN A 180 2.43 -8.16 15.88
C ASN A 180 1.35 -9.13 15.38
N LEU A 181 0.08 -8.78 15.57
CA LEU A 181 -1.06 -9.53 15.06
C LEU A 181 -1.41 -9.14 13.62
N LEU A 182 -0.85 -8.04 13.10
CA LEU A 182 -1.11 -7.59 11.73
C LEU A 182 -0.28 -8.41 10.73
N LYS A 183 -0.90 -9.41 10.12
CA LYS A 183 -0.28 -10.29 9.13
C LYS A 183 0.45 -9.48 8.04
N PRO A 184 1.74 -9.77 7.77
CA PRO A 184 2.46 -9.17 6.65
C PRO A 184 1.84 -9.54 5.29
N ARG A 185 1.75 -8.56 4.39
CA ARG A 185 1.10 -8.68 3.08
C ARG A 185 1.94 -7.97 2.02
N ALA A 186 2.36 -8.66 0.97
CA ALA A 186 3.31 -8.12 -0.01
C ALA A 186 2.73 -6.95 -0.83
N PHE A 187 1.41 -6.94 -1.04
CA PHE A 187 0.73 -5.93 -1.86
C PHE A 187 0.01 -4.89 -1.02
N ARG A 188 0.43 -4.70 0.25
CA ARG A 188 -0.12 -3.68 1.14
C ARG A 188 0.95 -2.97 1.95
N ALA A 189 0.72 -1.70 2.25
CA ALA A 189 1.51 -0.91 3.18
C ALA A 189 0.82 -0.82 4.55
N VAL A 190 1.60 -0.84 5.62
CA VAL A 190 1.10 -0.59 6.98
C VAL A 190 0.80 0.89 7.13
N THR A 191 -0.42 1.22 7.54
CA THR A 191 -0.84 2.60 7.84
C THR A 191 -1.31 2.67 9.29
N PRO A 192 -0.54 3.30 10.20
CA PRO A 192 -0.95 3.50 11.59
C PRO A 192 -1.96 4.65 11.70
N ILE A 193 -3.02 4.44 12.47
CA ILE A 193 -4.03 5.45 12.80
C ILE A 193 -4.12 5.55 14.32
N GLU A 194 -3.72 6.68 14.89
CA GLU A 194 -3.83 6.97 16.31
C GLU A 194 -5.06 7.84 16.58
N PHE A 195 -5.95 7.34 17.42
CA PHE A 195 -7.12 8.05 17.88
C PHE A 195 -6.85 8.66 19.25
N HIS A 196 -7.25 9.92 19.42
CA HIS A 196 -7.28 10.65 20.67
C HIS A 196 -8.72 11.10 20.93
N ASN A 197 -9.38 10.49 21.89
CA ASN A 197 -10.70 10.91 22.34
C ASN A 197 -10.56 11.82 23.57
N THR A 198 -10.64 13.13 23.35
CA THR A 198 -10.63 14.15 24.40
C THR A 198 -12.03 14.61 24.80
N SER A 199 -13.07 13.99 24.24
CA SER A 199 -14.47 14.27 24.58
C SER A 199 -14.89 13.61 25.90
N GLN A 200 -16.09 13.94 26.36
CA GLN A 200 -16.73 13.30 27.53
C GLN A 200 -17.51 12.02 27.19
N HIS A 201 -17.51 11.60 25.92
CA HIS A 201 -18.29 10.47 25.43
C HIS A 201 -17.40 9.40 24.81
N GLN A 202 -17.90 8.17 24.77
CA GLN A 202 -17.24 7.09 24.05
C GLN A 202 -17.29 7.36 22.54
N LEU A 203 -16.13 7.31 21.89
CA LEU A 203 -16.03 7.39 20.44
C LEU A 203 -16.22 5.98 19.87
N ARG A 204 -17.25 5.80 19.04
CA ARG A 204 -17.45 4.60 18.24
C ARG A 204 -16.83 4.78 16.86
N PHE A 205 -16.02 3.81 16.45
CA PHE A 205 -15.38 3.76 15.16
C PHE A 205 -15.95 2.61 14.32
N ASP A 206 -16.81 2.95 13.35
CA ASP A 206 -17.43 1.99 12.42
C ASP A 206 -16.81 2.03 11.02
N ARG A 207 -16.47 3.21 10.52
CA ARG A 207 -16.05 3.44 9.14
C ARG A 207 -15.20 4.70 9.05
N MET A 208 -14.13 4.65 8.26
CA MET A 208 -13.26 5.79 8.03
C MET A 208 -12.76 5.81 6.60
N ASN A 209 -12.67 6.99 6.02
CA ASN A 209 -12.10 7.23 4.71
C ASN A 209 -10.64 7.69 4.85
N VAL A 210 -9.73 6.77 4.58
CA VAL A 210 -8.29 6.99 4.71
C VAL A 210 -7.78 7.69 3.45
N PRO A 211 -7.14 8.87 3.55
CA PRO A 211 -6.68 9.65 2.41
C PRO A 211 -5.35 9.09 1.87
N VAL A 212 -5.41 7.86 1.36
CA VAL A 212 -4.27 7.12 0.85
C VAL A 212 -3.42 7.91 -0.18
N PRO A 213 -4.01 8.68 -1.11
CA PRO A 213 -3.24 9.50 -2.05
C PRO A 213 -2.38 10.58 -1.39
N ALA A 214 -2.72 11.02 -0.17
CA ALA A 214 -2.01 12.04 0.57
C ALA A 214 -0.88 11.50 1.46
N LEU A 215 -0.68 10.18 1.49
CA LEU A 215 0.33 9.54 2.33
C LEU A 215 1.62 9.29 1.54
N PRO A 216 2.80 9.58 2.13
CA PRO A 216 4.07 9.11 1.59
C PRO A 216 4.22 7.60 1.80
N LEU A 217 5.09 6.97 1.01
CA LEU A 217 5.40 5.55 1.10
C LEU A 217 6.88 5.35 1.47
N PHE A 218 7.11 4.49 2.45
CA PHE A 218 8.44 4.13 2.95
C PHE A 218 8.62 2.62 2.98
N TYR A 219 9.86 2.15 2.90
CA TYR A 219 10.22 0.75 3.05
C TYR A 219 11.13 0.57 4.26
N SER A 220 10.79 -0.38 5.12
CA SER A 220 11.61 -0.74 6.28
C SER A 220 12.29 -2.07 6.00
N GLU A 221 13.63 -2.06 5.91
CA GLU A 221 14.40 -3.29 5.70
C GLU A 221 14.31 -4.22 6.91
N SER A 222 14.30 -3.66 8.13
CA SER A 222 14.23 -4.42 9.37
C SER A 222 12.91 -5.18 9.52
N THR A 223 11.79 -4.59 9.07
CA THR A 223 10.48 -5.25 9.11
C THR A 223 10.13 -5.98 7.81
N GLY A 224 10.83 -5.69 6.71
CA GLY A 224 10.52 -6.18 5.37
C GLY A 224 9.19 -5.64 4.80
N ARG A 225 8.61 -4.59 5.41
CA ARG A 225 7.28 -4.08 5.07
C ARG A 225 7.34 -2.67 4.48
N LEU A 226 6.34 -2.36 3.67
CA LEU A 226 6.06 -0.99 3.27
C LEU A 226 5.19 -0.31 4.34
N TRP A 227 5.43 0.97 4.56
CA TRP A 227 4.83 1.79 5.60
C TRP A 227 4.39 3.14 5.03
N THR A 228 3.37 3.72 5.62
CA THR A 228 2.97 5.11 5.37
C THR A 228 3.19 5.95 6.62
N SER A 229 3.02 7.28 6.49
CA SER A 229 2.95 8.16 7.66
C SER A 229 1.78 7.80 8.57
N GLN A 230 1.97 7.99 9.86
CA GLN A 230 0.89 7.85 10.84
C GLN A 230 -0.16 8.95 10.65
N ILE A 231 -1.43 8.57 10.77
CA ILE A 231 -2.57 9.49 10.82
C ILE A 231 -2.98 9.65 12.29
N LYS A 232 -3.18 10.89 12.74
CA LYS A 232 -3.76 11.22 14.04
C LYS A 232 -5.18 11.74 13.87
N VAL A 233 -6.10 11.19 14.65
CA VAL A 233 -7.51 11.56 14.70
C VAL A 233 -7.80 12.09 16.10
N HIS A 234 -8.09 13.38 16.20
CA HIS A 234 -8.49 14.04 17.44
C HIS A 234 -10.00 14.25 17.45
N TYR A 235 -10.67 13.64 18.43
CA TYR A 235 -12.11 13.74 18.62
C TYR A 235 -12.44 14.50 19.91
N GLU A 236 -13.14 15.61 19.76
CA GLU A 236 -13.49 16.54 20.85
C GLU A 236 -14.97 16.46 21.23
N GLY A 237 -15.78 15.70 20.49
CA GLY A 237 -17.22 15.52 20.72
C GLY A 237 -18.02 15.65 19.42
N ALA A 238 -19.30 15.29 19.44
CA ALA A 238 -20.14 15.23 18.24
C ALA A 238 -20.41 16.59 17.59
N GLU A 239 -20.31 17.68 18.37
CA GLU A 239 -20.50 19.05 17.91
C GLU A 239 -19.41 19.54 16.94
N HIS A 240 -18.26 18.85 16.89
CA HIS A 240 -17.13 19.24 16.05
C HIS A 240 -16.69 18.08 15.15
N PRO A 241 -16.33 18.36 13.87
CA PRO A 241 -15.69 17.35 13.05
C PRO A 241 -14.34 16.96 13.67
N ALA A 242 -14.01 15.66 13.60
CA ALA A 242 -12.71 15.20 14.09
C ALA A 242 -11.57 15.87 13.31
N ARG A 243 -10.55 16.32 14.04
CA ARG A 243 -9.36 16.92 13.44
C ARG A 243 -8.39 15.83 13.04
N ILE A 244 -7.90 15.90 11.81
CA ILE A 244 -7.09 14.86 11.20
C ILE A 244 -5.75 15.43 10.81
N ARG A 245 -4.68 14.73 11.17
CA ARG A 245 -3.32 15.14 10.86
C ARG A 245 -2.52 13.96 10.33
N ILE A 246 -1.85 14.14 9.20
CA ILE A 246 -0.84 13.22 8.71
C ILE A 246 0.49 13.67 9.34
N GLU A 247 1.16 12.77 10.04
CA GLU A 247 2.44 13.08 10.67
C GLU A 247 3.56 13.14 9.63
N ASN A 248 4.43 14.15 9.76
CA ASN A 248 5.59 14.30 8.88
C ASN A 248 6.73 13.32 9.23
N LYS A 249 6.67 12.71 10.42
CA LYS A 249 7.66 11.73 10.88
C LYS A 249 7.20 10.33 10.53
N THR A 250 8.17 9.48 10.24
CA THR A 250 7.94 8.05 10.00
C THR A 250 7.51 7.37 11.30
N PRO A 251 6.61 6.37 11.25
CA PRO A 251 6.19 5.64 12.44
C PRO A 251 7.40 5.00 13.14
N THR A 252 7.49 5.12 14.46
CA THR A 252 8.62 4.55 15.23
C THR A 252 8.71 3.03 15.09
N GLN A 253 7.56 2.37 14.94
CA GLN A 253 7.45 0.93 14.74
C GLN A 253 8.01 0.45 13.38
N ALA A 254 8.18 1.36 12.41
CA ALA A 254 8.82 1.06 11.14
C ALA A 254 10.35 0.98 11.27
N GLY A 255 10.94 1.46 12.37
CA GLY A 255 12.38 1.56 12.54
C GLY A 255 13.01 2.52 11.52
N GLU A 256 14.23 2.22 11.08
CA GLU A 256 14.83 2.92 9.95
C GLU A 256 14.10 2.59 8.66
N VAL A 257 13.83 3.61 7.86
CA VAL A 257 13.10 3.46 6.61
C VAL A 257 13.78 4.17 5.45
N ILE A 258 13.64 3.56 4.28
CA ILE A 258 14.00 4.11 2.98
C ILE A 258 12.75 4.79 2.41
N TYR A 259 12.89 6.05 2.00
CA TYR A 259 11.82 6.74 1.29
C TYR A 259 11.60 6.12 -0.09
N VAL A 260 10.37 5.73 -0.41
CA VAL A 260 10.04 5.09 -1.69
C VAL A 260 9.45 6.11 -2.65
N HIS A 261 8.36 6.78 -2.28
CA HIS A 261 7.72 7.80 -3.11
C HIS A 261 6.94 8.84 -2.28
N PRO A 262 6.76 10.06 -2.84
CA PRO A 262 5.89 11.08 -2.25
C PRO A 262 4.41 10.68 -2.32
N PRO A 263 3.55 11.42 -1.60
CA PRO A 263 2.12 11.43 -1.84
C PRO A 263 1.79 11.63 -3.32
N ARG A 264 0.75 10.95 -3.82
CA ARG A 264 0.23 11.14 -5.18
C ARG A 264 -0.40 12.52 -5.37
N ALA A 265 -1.03 13.02 -4.31
CA ALA A 265 -1.66 14.33 -4.28
C ALA A 265 -1.34 15.00 -2.94
N PRO A 266 -1.29 16.35 -2.89
CA PRO A 266 -1.17 17.04 -1.61
C PRO A 266 -2.36 16.66 -0.72
N GLY A 267 -2.11 16.50 0.57
CA GLY A 267 -3.22 16.33 1.50
C GLY A 267 -4.04 17.60 1.55
N SER A 268 -5.30 17.54 1.10
CA SER A 268 -6.20 18.68 1.27
C SER A 268 -6.39 18.97 2.76
N THR A 269 -6.49 20.23 3.15
CA THR A 269 -6.68 20.65 4.55
C THR A 269 -8.03 20.24 5.15
N LEU A 270 -8.94 19.65 4.35
CA LEU A 270 -10.25 19.18 4.76
C LEU A 270 -10.48 17.74 4.25
N PHE A 271 -10.05 16.75 5.02
CA PHE A 271 -10.44 15.37 4.76
C PHE A 271 -11.79 15.07 5.41
N ASN A 272 -12.82 14.81 4.61
CA ASN A 272 -14.03 14.16 5.09
C ASN A 272 -13.73 12.68 5.32
N MET A 273 -13.15 12.39 6.48
CA MET A 273 -12.69 11.06 6.87
C MET A 273 -13.78 10.24 7.58
N PHE A 274 -14.83 10.90 8.08
CA PHE A 274 -15.93 10.29 8.81
C PHE A 274 -17.27 10.72 8.18
N ASP A 275 -18.14 9.77 7.85
CA ASP A 275 -19.48 10.05 7.32
C ASP A 275 -20.40 10.59 8.43
N SER A 276 -20.12 10.16 9.67
CA SER A 276 -20.85 10.48 10.90
C SER A 276 -20.20 9.72 12.06
N PHE A 277 -20.03 10.39 13.21
CA PHE A 277 -19.83 9.69 14.49
C PHE A 277 -21.22 9.40 15.05
N PHE A 278 -21.48 8.15 15.46
CA PHE A 278 -22.74 7.72 16.09
C PHE A 278 -22.47 7.13 17.46
#